data_AF-A0A661YDL0-F1
#
_entry.id   AF-A0A661YDL0-F1
#
_cell.length_a   1.000
_cell.length_b   1.000
_cell.length_c   1.000
_cell.angle_alpha   90.00
_cell.angle_beta   90.00
_cell.angle_gamma   90.00
#
_symmetry.space_group_name_H-M   'P 1'
#
loop_
_entity.id
_entity.type
_entity.pdbx_description
1 polymer ?
#
loop_
_entity_poly.entity_id
_entity_poly.type
_entity_poly.pdbx_seq_one_letter_code
_entity_poly.pdbx_strand_id
1 'polypeptide(L)'
;MDFDDFPGKPINWEELGDASYAIWAPSDEDPLFTKSQVTGRWTDIYETVQEIESYIAANILRNLGLSEDFVNRIELPDELNTIAVLAAGGIHIIISFSQDKGIRFHFPNTASLDYRLNFLDRYIEVCKSLKKEIEVNNWSKDADQDSIGWWNSTLKIIAITERNGAVDEVGKII
;
A
#
# COMPACT_ATOMS: atom_id res chain seq x y z
N MET A 1 -18.21 -10.20 -0.01
CA MET A 1 -16.92 -10.67 0.50
C MET A 1 -16.68 -9.82 1.73
N ASP A 2 -16.67 -10.40 2.94
CA ASP A 2 -16.33 -9.64 4.14
C ASP A 2 -14.86 -9.27 4.04
N PHE A 3 -14.59 -7.97 4.05
CA PHE A 3 -13.24 -7.40 4.07
C PHE A 3 -12.79 -7.09 5.50
N ASP A 4 -13.58 -7.53 6.49
CA ASP A 4 -13.51 -7.13 7.90
C ASP A 4 -12.15 -7.41 8.57
N ASP A 5 -11.32 -8.27 7.97
CA ASP A 5 -9.99 -8.64 8.50
C ASP A 5 -8.81 -8.09 7.66
N PHE A 6 -9.04 -7.34 6.58
CA PHE A 6 -7.95 -6.69 5.83
C PHE A 6 -7.58 -5.36 6.50
N PRO A 7 -6.28 -5.04 6.73
CA PRO A 7 -5.09 -5.76 6.25
C PRO A 7 -4.51 -6.81 7.22
N GLY A 8 -5.05 -6.93 8.43
CA GLY A 8 -4.56 -7.83 9.47
C GLY A 8 -4.77 -7.26 10.86
N LYS A 9 -3.88 -7.56 11.80
CA LYS A 9 -3.92 -7.04 13.17
C LYS A 9 -2.69 -6.20 13.49
N PRO A 10 -2.83 -5.06 14.17
CA PRO A 10 -1.67 -4.28 14.59
C PRO A 10 -0.78 -5.09 15.55
N ILE A 11 0.53 -4.91 15.44
CA ILE A 11 1.56 -5.53 16.30
C ILE A 11 2.55 -4.47 16.77
N ASN A 12 3.37 -4.81 17.75
CA ASN A 12 4.45 -3.91 18.19
C ASN A 12 5.63 -3.95 17.22
N TRP A 13 6.40 -2.86 17.17
CA TRP A 13 7.55 -2.76 16.27
C TRP A 13 8.65 -3.78 16.60
N GLU A 14 8.81 -4.16 17.87
CA GLU A 14 9.78 -5.18 18.29
C GLU A 14 9.49 -6.57 17.70
N GLU A 15 8.28 -6.81 17.20
CA GLU A 15 7.87 -8.08 16.61
C GLU A 15 8.30 -8.22 15.13
N LEU A 16 8.68 -7.13 14.46
CA LEU A 16 9.10 -7.15 13.05
C LEU A 16 10.42 -7.93 12.82
N GLY A 17 11.27 -8.01 13.85
CA GLY A 17 12.61 -8.60 13.73
C GLY A 17 13.54 -7.77 12.84
N ASP A 18 14.66 -8.37 12.40
CA ASP A 18 15.74 -7.68 11.67
C ASP A 18 15.55 -7.67 10.13
N ALA A 19 14.31 -7.81 9.64
CA ALA A 19 14.03 -7.84 8.21
C ALA A 19 14.03 -6.45 7.57
N SER A 20 14.38 -6.38 6.28
CA SER A 20 14.21 -5.18 5.45
C SER A 20 12.80 -5.15 4.86
N TYR A 21 12.14 -3.99 4.91
CA TYR A 21 10.77 -3.81 4.43
C TYR A 21 10.70 -2.82 3.28
N ALA A 22 10.10 -3.22 2.17
CA ALA A 22 9.97 -2.38 0.98
C ALA A 22 8.67 -2.66 0.23
N ILE A 23 8.21 -1.70 -0.58
CA ILE A 23 7.04 -1.93 -1.47
C ILE A 23 7.39 -2.93 -2.59
N TRP A 24 8.68 -3.02 -2.92
CA TRP A 24 9.25 -4.01 -3.82
C TRP A 24 10.72 -4.25 -3.50
N ALA A 25 11.15 -5.50 -3.68
CA ALA A 25 12.53 -5.93 -3.65
C ALA A 25 12.72 -7.04 -4.71
N PRO A 26 13.89 -7.10 -5.38
CA PRO A 26 14.18 -8.05 -6.43
C PRO A 26 14.21 -9.47 -5.87
N SER A 27 13.82 -10.41 -6.72
CA SER A 27 13.94 -11.85 -6.47
C SER A 27 14.23 -12.56 -7.78
N ASP A 28 14.58 -13.85 -7.74
CA ASP A 28 14.87 -14.63 -8.94
C ASP A 28 13.69 -14.66 -9.94
N GLU A 29 12.46 -14.64 -9.42
CA GLU A 29 11.21 -14.64 -10.21
C GLU A 29 10.75 -13.24 -10.61
N ASP A 30 11.29 -12.20 -9.96
CA ASP A 30 10.91 -10.80 -10.17
C ASP A 30 12.12 -9.85 -10.02
N PRO A 31 13.04 -9.85 -11.00
CA PRO A 31 14.36 -9.22 -10.83
C PRO A 31 14.41 -7.73 -11.18
N LEU A 32 13.40 -7.20 -11.89
CA LEU A 32 13.38 -5.82 -12.36
C LEU A 32 12.04 -5.17 -12.01
N PHE A 33 12.09 -4.06 -11.30
CA PHE A 33 10.91 -3.31 -10.86
C PHE A 33 10.07 -2.86 -12.05
N THR A 34 10.67 -2.33 -13.12
CA THR A 34 9.87 -1.82 -14.26
C THR A 34 9.09 -2.90 -15.02
N LYS A 35 9.48 -4.17 -14.87
CA LYS A 35 8.81 -5.32 -15.47
C LYS A 35 8.03 -6.15 -14.45
N SER A 36 8.06 -5.74 -13.20
CA SER A 36 7.49 -6.50 -12.10
C SER A 36 5.98 -6.51 -12.14
N GLN A 37 5.41 -7.68 -11.82
CA GLN A 37 3.98 -7.81 -11.60
C GLN A 37 3.52 -6.99 -10.38
N VAL A 38 4.37 -6.85 -9.35
CA VAL A 38 4.12 -6.01 -8.17
C VAL A 38 3.99 -4.54 -8.57
N THR A 39 4.84 -4.06 -9.48
CA THR A 39 4.75 -2.69 -10.03
C THR A 39 3.45 -2.47 -10.82
N GLY A 40 3.00 -3.48 -11.56
CA GLY A 40 1.68 -3.45 -12.21
C GLY A 40 0.55 -3.24 -11.19
N ARG A 41 0.54 -4.01 -10.09
CA ARG A 41 -0.46 -3.85 -9.01
C ARG A 41 -0.39 -2.48 -8.34
N TRP A 42 0.80 -1.98 -8.07
CA TRP A 42 0.95 -0.63 -7.50
C TRP A 42 0.38 0.44 -8.45
N THR A 43 0.58 0.29 -9.76
CA THR A 43 -0.04 1.19 -10.74
C THR A 43 -1.55 1.12 -10.68
N ASP A 44 -2.14 -0.08 -10.69
CA ASP A 44 -3.59 -0.27 -10.57
C ASP A 44 -4.13 0.33 -9.26
N ILE A 45 -3.39 0.19 -8.15
CA ILE A 45 -3.73 0.80 -6.86
C ILE A 45 -3.78 2.32 -6.99
N TYR A 46 -2.68 2.96 -7.41
CA TYR A 46 -2.61 4.43 -7.49
C TYR A 46 -3.67 5.03 -8.42
N GLU A 47 -4.00 4.34 -9.52
CA GLU A 47 -5.09 4.75 -10.42
C GLU A 47 -6.48 4.54 -9.80
N THR A 48 -6.65 3.47 -9.02
CA THR A 48 -7.94 3.15 -8.39
C THR A 48 -8.27 4.10 -7.24
N VAL A 49 -7.29 4.37 -6.37
CA VAL A 49 -7.49 5.11 -5.11
C VAL A 49 -7.60 6.62 -5.30
N GLN A 50 -7.32 7.12 -6.50
CA GLN A 50 -7.43 8.55 -6.80
C GLN A 50 -8.81 9.09 -6.38
N GLU A 51 -8.79 10.24 -5.71
CA GLU A 51 -9.96 10.94 -5.18
C GLU A 51 -10.70 10.22 -4.04
N ILE A 52 -10.17 9.11 -3.48
CA ILE A 52 -10.83 8.36 -2.39
C ILE A 52 -9.87 7.87 -1.28
N GLU A 53 -8.62 8.32 -1.27
CA GLU A 53 -7.57 7.87 -0.33
C GLU A 53 -7.96 8.07 1.14
N SER A 54 -8.65 9.16 1.48
CA SER A 54 -9.09 9.44 2.86
C SER A 54 -10.14 8.46 3.37
N TYR A 55 -10.97 7.90 2.48
CA TYR A 55 -11.92 6.83 2.83
C TYR A 55 -11.19 5.51 3.03
N ILE A 56 -10.22 5.21 2.17
CA ILE A 56 -9.44 3.98 2.28
C ILE A 56 -8.61 4.00 3.56
N ALA A 57 -7.99 5.14 3.90
CA ALA A 57 -7.27 5.32 5.15
C ALA A 57 -8.18 5.10 6.36
N ALA A 58 -9.38 5.68 6.36
CA ALA A 58 -10.35 5.48 7.43
C ALA A 58 -10.80 4.01 7.54
N ASN A 59 -11.04 3.34 6.41
CA ASN A 59 -11.40 1.93 6.39
C ASN A 59 -10.29 1.03 6.96
N ILE A 60 -9.04 1.25 6.55
CA ILE A 60 -7.88 0.50 7.08
C ILE A 60 -7.74 0.73 8.59
N LEU A 61 -7.78 1.98 9.05
CA LEU A 61 -7.62 2.30 10.48
C LEU A 61 -8.75 1.71 11.32
N ARG A 62 -9.98 1.67 10.79
CA ARG A 62 -11.12 1.03 11.46
C ARG A 62 -10.94 -0.47 11.57
N ASN A 63 -10.55 -1.14 10.48
CA ASN A 63 -10.33 -2.59 10.50
C ASN A 63 -9.17 -2.99 11.41
N LEU A 64 -8.21 -2.09 11.63
CA LEU A 64 -7.13 -2.26 12.62
C LEU A 64 -7.57 -1.96 14.06
N GLY A 65 -8.79 -1.46 14.29
CA GLY A 65 -9.26 -1.02 15.60
C GLY A 65 -8.58 0.26 16.11
N LEU A 66 -8.04 1.08 15.20
CA LEU A 66 -7.28 2.30 15.51
C LEU A 66 -8.09 3.59 15.26
N SER A 67 -9.32 3.48 14.77
CA SER A 67 -10.26 4.60 14.64
C SER A 67 -11.67 4.16 15.01
N GLU A 68 -12.51 5.12 15.41
CA GLU A 68 -13.91 4.87 15.75
C GLU A 68 -14.76 4.53 14.52
N ASP A 69 -15.78 3.69 14.69
CA ASP A 69 -16.60 3.13 13.60
C ASP A 69 -17.35 4.18 12.77
N PHE A 70 -17.61 5.35 13.34
CA PHE A 70 -18.35 6.42 12.65
C PHE A 70 -17.44 7.33 11.80
N VAL A 71 -16.11 7.16 11.89
CA VAL A 71 -15.16 7.95 11.11
C VAL A 71 -15.03 7.35 9.71
N ASN A 72 -15.70 7.95 8.73
CA ASN A 72 -15.69 7.47 7.34
C ASN A 72 -14.55 8.06 6.51
N ARG A 73 -13.85 9.08 7.01
CA ARG A 73 -12.75 9.76 6.31
C ARG A 73 -11.69 10.18 7.31
N ILE A 74 -10.44 9.98 6.94
CA ILE A 74 -9.28 10.45 7.70
C ILE A 74 -8.33 11.08 6.69
N GLU A 75 -7.98 12.34 6.92
CA GLU A 75 -6.95 13.01 6.13
C GLU A 75 -5.61 12.29 6.33
N LEU A 76 -4.90 12.04 5.23
CA LEU A 76 -3.57 11.45 5.34
C LEU A 76 -2.64 12.47 6.02
N PRO A 77 -1.70 12.02 6.85
CA PRO A 77 -0.78 12.91 7.54
C PRO A 77 0.21 13.57 6.56
N ASP A 78 0.61 14.81 6.85
CA ASP A 78 1.65 15.52 6.09
C ASP A 78 2.99 14.76 6.15
N GLU A 79 3.31 14.24 7.33
CA GLU A 79 4.49 13.43 7.57
C GLU A 79 4.18 11.93 7.47
N LEU A 80 5.23 11.14 7.21
CA LEU A 80 5.13 9.69 7.13
C LEU A 80 4.67 9.11 8.48
N ASN A 81 3.49 8.50 8.48
CA ASN A 81 3.03 7.67 9.59
C ASN A 81 3.11 6.19 9.20
N THR A 82 3.46 5.32 10.16
CA THR A 82 3.68 3.89 9.91
C THR A 82 3.05 3.02 10.99
N ILE A 83 2.55 1.85 10.58
CA ILE A 83 1.89 0.88 11.46
C ILE A 83 2.41 -0.51 11.11
N ALA A 84 2.91 -1.23 12.11
CA ALA A 84 3.29 -2.64 11.97
C ALA A 84 2.04 -3.53 12.09
N VAL A 85 1.89 -4.48 11.17
CA VAL A 85 0.71 -5.35 11.09
C VAL A 85 1.12 -6.81 10.85
N LEU A 86 0.51 -7.72 11.59
CA LEU A 86 0.49 -9.15 11.28
C LEU A 86 -0.66 -9.42 10.31
N ALA A 87 -0.31 -9.60 9.04
CA ALA A 87 -1.27 -9.89 7.98
C ALA A 87 -1.63 -11.39 7.92
N ALA A 88 -2.65 -11.71 7.13
CA ALA A 88 -3.06 -13.09 6.88
C ALA A 88 -1.87 -13.94 6.41
N GLY A 89 -1.83 -15.21 6.82
CA GLY A 89 -0.69 -16.09 6.53
C GLY A 89 0.52 -15.88 7.46
N GLY A 90 0.40 -15.05 8.49
CA GLY A 90 1.43 -14.89 9.52
C GLY A 90 2.61 -14.02 9.07
N ILE A 91 2.42 -13.19 8.05
CA ILE A 91 3.46 -12.32 7.51
C ILE A 91 3.37 -10.94 8.17
N HIS A 92 4.47 -10.49 8.76
CA HIS A 92 4.61 -9.11 9.23
C HIS A 92 4.73 -8.18 8.03
N ILE A 93 3.97 -7.09 8.01
CA ILE A 93 4.07 -6.02 7.02
C ILE A 93 4.06 -4.66 7.73
N ILE A 94 4.54 -3.63 7.05
CA ILE A 94 4.39 -2.24 7.51
C ILE A 94 3.41 -1.55 6.57
N ILE A 95 2.46 -0.82 7.12
CA ILE A 95 1.61 0.10 6.38
C ILE A 95 2.16 1.49 6.59
N SER A 96 2.28 2.28 5.52
CA SER A 96 2.67 3.68 5.62
C SER A 96 1.68 4.60 4.96
N PHE A 97 1.43 5.75 5.58
CA PHE A 97 0.50 6.77 5.14
C PHE A 97 1.24 8.11 5.04
N SER A 98 1.02 8.85 3.95
CA SER A 98 1.43 10.24 3.83
C SER A 98 0.68 10.93 2.69
N GLN A 99 0.42 12.23 2.78
CA GLN A 99 -0.26 12.96 1.70
C GLN A 99 0.52 12.90 0.37
N ASP A 100 1.85 12.94 0.44
CA ASP A 100 2.72 13.01 -0.74
C ASP A 100 2.78 11.70 -1.55
N LYS A 101 2.60 10.55 -0.89
CA LYS A 101 2.85 9.22 -1.47
C LYS A 101 1.67 8.26 -1.30
N GLY A 102 0.59 8.69 -0.66
CA GLY A 102 -0.60 7.89 -0.41
C GLY A 102 -0.38 6.78 0.63
N ILE A 103 -1.09 5.67 0.43
CA ILE A 103 -1.07 4.47 1.28
C ILE A 103 -0.17 3.40 0.64
N ARG A 104 0.81 2.88 1.38
CA ARG A 104 1.73 1.84 0.90
C ARG A 104 1.85 0.68 1.89
N PHE A 105 2.14 -0.50 1.35
CA PHE A 105 2.39 -1.73 2.08
C PHE A 105 3.81 -2.18 1.81
N HIS A 106 4.58 -2.35 2.87
CA HIS A 106 5.97 -2.76 2.82
C HIS A 106 6.06 -4.20 3.29
N PHE A 107 6.60 -5.04 2.44
CA PHE A 107 6.75 -6.46 2.68
C PHE A 107 8.17 -6.75 3.11
N PRO A 108 8.38 -7.74 4.00
CA PRO A 108 9.71 -8.20 4.33
C PRO A 108 10.31 -8.84 3.07
N ASN A 109 11.61 -8.68 2.88
CA ASN A 109 12.33 -9.29 1.75
C ASN A 109 12.19 -10.83 1.68
N THR A 110 11.81 -11.48 2.78
CA THR A 110 11.52 -12.91 2.88
C THR A 110 10.13 -13.29 2.38
N ALA A 111 9.22 -12.34 2.14
CA ALA A 111 7.91 -12.61 1.59
C ALA A 111 8.00 -13.07 0.13
N SER A 112 7.41 -14.22 -0.17
CA SER A 112 7.33 -14.75 -1.54
C SER A 112 6.66 -13.76 -2.50
N LEU A 113 7.00 -13.85 -3.79
CA LEU A 113 6.32 -13.06 -4.83
C LEU A 113 4.81 -13.32 -4.84
N ASP A 114 4.40 -14.60 -4.79
CA ASP A 114 2.99 -14.99 -4.78
C ASP A 114 2.22 -14.38 -3.60
N TYR A 115 2.82 -14.33 -2.41
CA TYR A 115 2.19 -13.68 -1.26
C TYR A 115 1.96 -12.19 -1.52
N ARG A 116 2.99 -11.48 -2.00
CA ARG A 116 2.91 -10.04 -2.30
C ARG A 116 1.82 -9.75 -3.34
N LEU A 117 1.78 -10.52 -4.43
CA LEU A 117 0.78 -10.36 -5.48
C LEU A 117 -0.64 -10.61 -4.97
N ASN A 118 -0.86 -11.71 -4.25
CA ASN A 118 -2.18 -12.03 -3.69
C ASN A 118 -2.66 -10.99 -2.67
N PHE A 119 -1.74 -10.44 -1.86
CA PHE A 119 -2.07 -9.37 -0.92
C PHE A 119 -2.51 -8.10 -1.67
N LEU A 120 -1.75 -7.69 -2.69
CA LEU A 120 -2.05 -6.49 -3.46
C LEU A 120 -3.33 -6.66 -4.29
N ASP A 121 -3.57 -7.83 -4.88
CA ASP A 121 -4.81 -8.11 -5.62
C ASP A 121 -6.03 -8.01 -4.69
N ARG A 122 -5.93 -8.49 -3.45
CA ARG A 122 -6.98 -8.29 -2.43
C ARG A 122 -7.19 -6.82 -2.09
N TYR A 123 -6.11 -6.06 -1.92
CA TYR A 123 -6.20 -4.63 -1.64
C TYR A 123 -6.87 -3.86 -2.78
N ILE A 124 -6.54 -4.18 -4.03
CA ILE A 124 -7.19 -3.60 -5.21
C ILE A 124 -8.71 -3.83 -5.16
N GLU A 125 -9.16 -5.03 -4.80
CA GLU A 125 -10.59 -5.33 -4.68
C GLU A 125 -11.27 -4.56 -3.53
N VAL A 126 -10.57 -4.33 -2.41
CA VAL A 126 -11.02 -3.42 -1.35
C VAL A 126 -11.19 -2.00 -1.90
N CYS A 127 -10.17 -1.46 -2.57
CA CYS A 127 -10.19 -0.12 -3.14
C CYS A 127 -11.34 0.07 -4.15
N LYS A 128 -11.54 -0.89 -5.06
CA LYS A 128 -12.65 -0.88 -6.02
C LYS A 128 -14.02 -0.93 -5.32
N SER A 129 -14.15 -1.73 -4.28
CA SER A 129 -15.40 -1.87 -3.52
C SER A 129 -15.76 -0.55 -2.82
N LEU A 130 -14.79 0.09 -2.16
CA LEU A 130 -14.96 1.39 -1.52
C LEU A 130 -15.26 2.50 -2.54
N LYS A 131 -14.58 2.50 -3.69
CA LYS A 131 -14.86 3.43 -4.80
C LYS A 131 -16.32 3.33 -5.25
N LYS A 132 -16.79 2.10 -5.47
CA LYS A 132 -18.17 1.83 -5.86
C LYS A 132 -19.17 2.28 -4.80
N GLU A 133 -18.85 2.11 -3.51
CA GLU A 133 -19.70 2.58 -2.41
C GLU A 133 -19.85 4.11 -2.43
N ILE A 134 -18.75 4.84 -2.62
CA ILE A 134 -18.76 6.31 -2.75
C ILE A 134 -19.63 6.75 -3.93
N GLU A 135 -19.50 6.07 -5.08
CA GLU A 135 -20.28 6.35 -6.28
C GLU A 135 -21.78 6.08 -6.08
N VAL A 136 -22.13 4.91 -5.51
CA VAL A 136 -23.54 4.51 -5.26
C VAL A 136 -24.22 5.46 -4.27
N ASN A 137 -23.51 5.89 -3.23
CA ASN A 137 -24.06 6.79 -2.22
C ASN A 137 -23.92 8.27 -2.58
N ASN A 138 -23.33 8.59 -3.74
CA ASN A 138 -23.05 9.95 -4.19
C ASN A 138 -22.33 10.79 -3.12
N TRP A 139 -21.39 10.16 -2.41
CA TRP A 139 -20.58 10.86 -1.44
C TRP A 139 -19.57 11.76 -2.14
N SER A 140 -19.15 12.83 -1.46
CA SER A 140 -18.07 13.68 -1.96
C SER A 140 -16.82 12.83 -2.19
N LYS A 141 -15.99 13.27 -3.15
CA LYS A 141 -14.64 12.76 -3.38
C LYS A 141 -13.61 13.59 -2.60
N ASP A 142 -12.39 13.11 -2.52
CA ASP A 142 -11.26 13.86 -1.98
C ASP A 142 -10.87 14.99 -2.93
N ALA A 143 -10.23 16.03 -2.39
CA ALA A 143 -9.45 16.92 -3.23
C ALA A 143 -8.30 16.14 -3.88
N ASP A 144 -7.86 16.54 -5.07
CA ASP A 144 -6.74 15.90 -5.76
C ASP A 144 -5.51 15.84 -4.85
N GLN A 145 -5.11 14.61 -4.48
CA GLN A 145 -3.82 14.33 -3.83
C GLN A 145 -2.79 13.97 -4.90
N ASP A 146 -1.52 14.35 -4.69
CA ASP A 146 -0.44 14.15 -5.67
C ASP A 146 0.23 12.76 -5.59
N SER A 147 -0.38 11.81 -4.89
CA SER A 147 0.14 10.46 -4.67
C SER A 147 0.40 9.70 -5.99
N ILE A 148 -0.49 9.84 -6.97
CA ILE A 148 -0.31 9.30 -8.33
C ILE A 148 0.80 10.03 -9.11
N GLY A 149 0.98 11.34 -8.88
CA GLY A 149 2.08 12.12 -9.45
C GLY A 149 3.44 11.65 -8.94
N TRP A 150 3.52 11.37 -7.65
CA TRP A 150 4.69 10.74 -7.02
C TRP A 150 4.98 9.36 -7.61
N TRP A 151 3.95 8.51 -7.75
CA TRP A 151 4.12 7.16 -8.30
C TRP A 151 4.66 7.20 -9.74
N ASN A 152 4.06 8.03 -10.59
CA ASN A 152 4.50 8.21 -11.98
C ASN A 152 5.93 8.74 -12.09
N SER A 153 6.34 9.61 -11.16
CA SER A 153 7.71 10.11 -11.08
C SER A 153 8.68 9.00 -10.65
N THR A 154 8.27 8.17 -9.69
CA THR A 154 9.03 7.02 -9.19
C THR A 154 9.28 6.00 -10.31
N LEU A 155 8.25 5.65 -11.09
CA LEU A 155 8.38 4.77 -12.26
C LEU A 155 9.43 5.28 -13.26
N LYS A 156 9.42 6.58 -13.58
CA LYS A 156 10.37 7.20 -14.52
C LYS A 156 11.80 7.17 -13.99
N ILE A 157 11.98 7.53 -12.72
CA ILE A 157 13.31 7.55 -12.09
C ILE A 157 13.89 6.15 -12.06
N ILE A 158 13.13 5.15 -11.62
CA ILE A 158 13.59 3.76 -11.55
C ILE A 158 13.90 3.22 -12.94
N ALA A 159 13.08 3.52 -13.96
CA ALA A 159 13.37 3.12 -15.33
C ALA A 159 14.67 3.69 -15.89
N ILE A 160 15.13 4.85 -15.41
CA ILE A 160 16.44 5.40 -15.74
C ILE A 160 17.53 4.69 -14.95
N THR A 161 17.32 4.47 -13.65
CA THR A 161 18.26 3.77 -12.77
C THR A 161 18.55 2.36 -13.26
N GLU A 162 17.51 1.60 -13.63
CA GLU A 162 17.64 0.22 -14.13
C GLU A 162 18.45 0.09 -15.43
N ARG A 163 18.57 1.17 -16.22
CA ARG A 163 19.46 1.19 -17.40
C ARG A 163 20.93 1.28 -17.02
N ASN A 164 21.23 1.76 -15.81
CA ASN A 164 22.59 1.98 -15.31
C ASN A 164 23.02 0.92 -14.28
N GLY A 165 22.11 0.08 -13.79
CA GLY A 165 22.40 -0.98 -12.82
C GLY A 165 21.13 -1.53 -12.20
N ALA A 166 21.24 -2.59 -11.40
CA ALA A 166 20.10 -3.13 -10.65
C ALA A 166 19.64 -2.13 -9.58
N VAL A 167 18.34 -2.16 -9.27
CA VAL A 167 17.76 -1.45 -8.13
C VAL A 167 17.57 -2.44 -6.99
N ASP A 168 18.09 -2.08 -5.81
CA ASP A 168 18.08 -2.98 -4.66
C ASP A 168 16.69 -3.08 -4.02
N GLU A 169 16.03 -1.96 -3.74
CA GLU A 169 14.70 -1.92 -3.12
C GLU A 169 13.99 -0.63 -3.52
N VAL A 170 12.66 -0.67 -3.55
CA VAL A 170 11.84 0.52 -3.82
C VAL A 170 10.95 0.81 -2.63
N GLY A 171 10.89 2.07 -2.23
CA GLY A 171 10.03 2.54 -1.14
C GLY A 171 10.38 1.93 0.22
N LYS A 172 11.63 1.54 0.44
CA LYS A 172 12.10 0.94 1.70
C LYS A 172 11.71 1.79 2.94
N ILE A 173 11.27 1.13 4.00
CA ILE A 173 11.11 1.67 5.35
C ILE A 173 11.96 0.80 6.31
N ILE A 174 12.63 1.48 7.24
CA ILE A 174 13.66 0.98 8.16
C ILE A 174 15.03 0.78 7.49
#